data_AF-A0A8B8J940-F1
#
_entry.id   AF-A0A8B8J940-F1
#
_cell.length_a   1.000
_cell.length_b   1.000
_cell.length_c   1.000
_cell.angle_alpha   90.00
_cell.angle_beta   90.00
_cell.angle_gamma   90.00
#
_symmetry.space_group_name_H-M   'P 1'
#
loop_
_entity.id
_entity.type
_entity.pdbx_description
1 polymer ?
#
loop_
_entity_poly.entity_id
_entity_poly.type
_entity_poly.pdbx_seq_one_letter_code
_entity_poly.pdbx_strand_id
1 'polypeptide(L)'
;MAFAGTQNVSSLQKDEAWKVNVRIQGCDLDNGYLCGTMEALNVPLADTPVVTFWEGEIVDNKNYTFFTGKWEATPEDDIRHWSKFPSFAPLLSQVEADGGKSLDLSNYPYIFMRWKEQYFVNVGIDCGLTIAGFYYVCFSCSDGSINGFYYDPNSRFDIVLTNFWLTNCSPFQKLELKCSNEKHLGFTFSSYQLQ
;
A
#
# COMPACT_ATOMS: atom_id res chain seq x y z
N MET A 1 -2.31 14.04 -7.57
CA MET A 1 -0.85 13.99 -7.34
C MET A 1 -0.25 12.81 -8.09
N ALA A 2 0.99 12.93 -8.57
CA ALA A 2 1.70 11.86 -9.27
C ALA A 2 2.96 11.47 -8.50
N PHE A 3 3.22 10.17 -8.44
CA PHE A 3 4.36 9.57 -7.76
C PHE A 3 5.01 8.54 -8.68
N ALA A 4 6.31 8.37 -8.54
CA ALA A 4 7.07 7.36 -9.25
C ALA A 4 8.07 6.68 -8.31
N GLY A 5 8.35 5.41 -8.57
CA GLY A 5 9.33 4.65 -7.82
C GLY A 5 9.33 3.18 -8.19
N THR A 6 9.43 2.29 -7.19
CA THR A 6 9.62 0.87 -7.42
C THR A 6 8.78 -0.01 -6.51
N GLN A 7 8.31 -1.13 -7.05
CA GLN A 7 7.82 -2.28 -6.31
C GLN A 7 8.90 -3.37 -6.32
N ASN A 8 9.46 -3.70 -5.17
CA ASN A 8 10.39 -4.80 -5.01
C ASN A 8 9.62 -6.11 -4.82
N VAL A 9 9.69 -6.97 -5.83
CA VAL A 9 9.08 -8.31 -5.86
C VAL A 9 10.13 -9.42 -5.77
N SER A 10 11.31 -9.10 -5.21
CA SER A 10 12.40 -10.06 -5.07
C SER A 10 11.95 -11.33 -4.34
N SER A 11 12.45 -12.44 -4.86
CA SER A 11 12.36 -13.76 -4.27
C SER A 11 13.72 -14.24 -3.78
N LEU A 12 13.78 -15.33 -3.03
CA LEU A 12 15.04 -15.96 -2.62
C LEU A 12 15.94 -16.33 -3.82
N GLN A 13 15.37 -16.46 -5.02
CA GLN A 13 16.06 -16.93 -6.23
C GLN A 13 16.34 -15.81 -7.24
N LYS A 14 15.62 -14.69 -7.16
CA LYS A 14 15.69 -13.63 -8.17
C LYS A 14 15.43 -12.27 -7.53
N ASP A 15 16.37 -11.36 -7.71
CA ASP A 15 16.14 -9.96 -7.42
C ASP A 15 15.35 -9.30 -8.55
N GLU A 16 14.24 -8.66 -8.18
CA GLU A 16 13.35 -8.05 -9.15
C GLU A 16 12.66 -6.82 -8.56
N ALA A 17 12.75 -5.70 -9.28
CA ALA A 17 12.09 -4.46 -8.93
C ALA A 17 11.41 -3.87 -10.17
N TRP A 18 10.10 -3.71 -10.11
CA TRP A 18 9.32 -3.11 -11.18
C TRP A 18 9.24 -1.61 -10.96
N LYS A 19 9.36 -0.83 -12.03
CA LYS A 19 9.10 0.61 -11.94
C LYS A 19 7.59 0.81 -11.85
N VAL A 20 7.16 1.69 -10.96
CA VAL A 20 5.74 1.95 -10.73
C VAL A 20 5.47 3.45 -10.77
N ASN A 21 4.42 3.84 -11.47
CA ASN A 21 3.85 5.18 -11.41
C ASN A 21 2.49 5.13 -10.71
N VAL A 22 2.24 6.02 -9.76
CA VAL A 22 0.96 6.13 -9.07
C VAL A 22 0.38 7.51 -9.29
N ARG A 23 -0.91 7.59 -9.61
CA ARG A 23 -1.65 8.85 -9.65
C ARG A 23 -2.82 8.79 -8.67
N ILE A 24 -2.82 9.67 -7.68
CA ILE A 24 -3.98 9.94 -6.83
C ILE A 24 -4.93 10.86 -7.60
N GLN A 25 -6.15 10.39 -7.82
CA GLN A 25 -7.17 11.03 -8.66
C GLN A 25 -8.32 11.63 -7.85
N GLY A 26 -8.72 10.98 -6.76
CA GLY A 26 -9.78 11.45 -5.86
C GLY A 26 -9.37 11.30 -4.41
N CYS A 27 -9.87 12.19 -3.55
CA CYS A 27 -9.69 12.12 -2.12
C CYS A 27 -10.88 12.77 -1.41
N ASP A 28 -11.44 12.06 -0.43
CA ASP A 28 -12.54 12.49 0.43
C ASP A 28 -12.15 12.18 1.88
N LEU A 29 -11.70 13.22 2.58
CA LEU A 29 -11.15 13.09 3.94
C LEU A 29 -12.22 12.85 4.98
N ASP A 30 -13.44 13.32 4.75
CA ASP A 30 -14.51 13.18 5.73
C ASP A 30 -14.88 11.71 5.93
N ASN A 31 -14.77 10.93 4.84
CA ASN A 31 -15.01 9.50 4.77
C ASN A 31 -13.72 8.65 4.77
N GLY A 32 -12.55 9.27 4.97
CA GLY A 32 -11.27 8.55 5.00
C GLY A 32 -10.95 7.82 3.70
N TYR A 33 -11.35 8.37 2.55
CA TYR A 33 -11.25 7.72 1.23
C TYR A 33 -10.27 8.44 0.31
N LEU A 34 -9.62 7.66 -0.56
CA LEU A 34 -8.89 8.16 -1.72
C LEU A 34 -8.88 7.09 -2.82
N CYS A 35 -8.62 7.49 -4.05
CA CYS A 35 -8.50 6.54 -5.16
C CYS A 35 -7.55 7.03 -6.24
N GLY A 36 -7.19 6.12 -7.12
CA GLY A 36 -6.25 6.42 -8.18
C GLY A 36 -5.93 5.24 -9.06
N THR A 37 -4.86 5.42 -9.83
CA THR A 37 -4.31 4.37 -10.68
C THR A 37 -2.87 4.05 -10.30
N MET A 38 -2.49 2.80 -10.46
CA MET A 38 -1.11 2.32 -10.38
C MET A 38 -0.74 1.73 -11.73
N GLU A 39 0.42 2.11 -12.26
CA GLU A 39 0.97 1.62 -13.52
C GLU A 39 2.28 0.90 -13.22
N ALA A 40 2.30 -0.42 -13.44
CA ALA A 40 3.48 -1.26 -13.33
C ALA A 40 4.18 -1.36 -14.70
N LEU A 41 5.43 -0.94 -14.74
CA LEU A 41 6.29 -0.94 -15.92
C LEU A 41 7.23 -2.15 -15.89
N ASN A 42 7.54 -2.70 -17.06
CA ASN A 42 8.45 -3.84 -17.24
C ASN A 42 8.00 -5.11 -16.50
N VAL A 43 6.69 -5.32 -16.39
CA VAL A 43 6.13 -6.58 -15.91
C VAL A 43 6.58 -7.69 -16.86
N PRO A 44 7.15 -8.81 -16.37
CA PRO A 44 7.50 -9.94 -17.21
C PRO A 44 6.30 -10.40 -18.04
N LEU A 45 6.51 -10.65 -19.34
CA LEU A 45 5.48 -11.15 -20.27
C LEU A 45 4.39 -10.14 -20.67
N ALA A 46 4.48 -8.87 -20.26
CA ALA A 46 3.57 -7.82 -20.72
C ALA A 46 4.23 -6.93 -21.79
N ASP A 47 3.59 -6.81 -22.97
CA ASP A 47 4.06 -5.93 -24.05
C ASP A 47 3.82 -4.44 -23.76
N THR A 48 2.92 -4.14 -22.82
CA THR A 48 2.56 -2.80 -22.39
C THR A 48 2.55 -2.72 -20.86
N PRO A 49 2.72 -1.51 -20.28
CA PRO A 49 2.52 -1.31 -18.85
C PRO A 49 1.16 -1.83 -18.39
N VAL A 50 1.10 -2.43 -17.21
CA VAL A 50 -0.17 -2.89 -16.61
C VAL A 50 -0.70 -1.80 -15.70
N VAL A 51 -1.94 -1.38 -15.93
CA VAL A 51 -2.60 -0.33 -15.15
C VAL A 51 -3.75 -0.92 -14.36
N THR A 52 -3.81 -0.59 -13.07
CA THR A 52 -4.87 -0.98 -12.15
C THR A 52 -5.52 0.26 -11.54
N PHE A 53 -6.83 0.19 -11.30
CA PHE A 53 -7.54 1.16 -10.48
C PHE A 53 -7.55 0.65 -9.03
N TRP A 54 -7.33 1.56 -8.09
CA TRP A 54 -7.30 1.24 -6.66
C TRP A 54 -8.10 2.25 -5.84
N GLU A 55 -8.63 1.75 -4.73
CA GLU A 55 -9.30 2.54 -3.70
C GLU A 55 -8.52 2.41 -2.40
N GLY A 56 -8.54 3.47 -1.60
CA GLY A 56 -7.73 3.61 -0.42
C GLY A 56 -8.54 4.02 0.79
N GLU A 57 -8.10 3.54 1.95
CA GLU A 57 -8.59 3.91 3.26
C GLU A 57 -7.51 4.71 4.00
N ILE A 58 -7.87 5.82 4.60
CA ILE A 58 -7.01 6.60 5.49
C ILE A 58 -7.26 6.13 6.92
N VAL A 59 -6.21 5.73 7.62
CA VAL A 59 -6.28 5.38 9.04
C VAL A 59 -6.33 6.68 9.84
N ASP A 60 -7.52 7.03 10.31
CA ASP A 60 -7.85 8.30 10.97
C ASP A 60 -8.49 8.11 12.36
N ASN A 61 -8.71 6.86 12.78
CA ASN A 61 -9.43 6.46 14.01
C ASN A 61 -10.89 6.92 14.09
N LYS A 62 -11.43 7.50 13.02
CA LYS A 62 -12.83 7.91 12.88
C LYS A 62 -13.58 6.95 11.96
N ASN A 63 -13.08 6.81 10.74
CA ASN A 63 -13.61 5.91 9.72
C ASN A 63 -12.88 4.58 9.75
N TYR A 64 -11.55 4.60 9.97
CA TYR A 64 -10.72 3.41 9.93
C TYR A 64 -9.63 3.40 11.01
N THR A 65 -9.40 2.22 11.59
CA THR A 65 -8.34 1.99 12.59
C THR A 65 -7.17 1.22 11.97
N PHE A 66 -6.14 0.90 12.77
CA PHE A 66 -5.00 0.11 12.30
C PHE A 66 -5.33 -1.37 12.10
N PHE A 67 -6.36 -1.91 12.76
CA PHE A 67 -6.84 -3.27 12.49
C PHE A 67 -7.79 -3.27 11.29
N THR A 68 -7.44 -4.05 10.27
CA THR A 68 -8.11 -4.04 8.97
C THR A 68 -9.49 -4.67 9.04
N GLY A 69 -9.63 -5.82 9.71
CA GLY A 69 -10.93 -6.50 9.91
C GLY A 69 -11.58 -7.03 8.62
N LYS A 70 -10.87 -7.02 7.50
CA LYS A 70 -11.28 -7.51 6.17
C LYS A 70 -10.06 -7.91 5.35
N TRP A 71 -10.30 -8.36 4.11
CA TRP A 71 -9.25 -8.82 3.19
C TRP A 71 -8.36 -9.92 3.79
N GLU A 72 -8.95 -10.73 4.68
CA GLU A 72 -8.29 -11.84 5.38
C GLU A 72 -7.05 -11.43 6.20
N ALA A 73 -6.88 -10.14 6.51
CA ALA A 73 -5.84 -9.68 7.43
C ALA A 73 -6.35 -9.83 8.87
N THR A 74 -5.60 -10.56 9.71
CA THR A 74 -5.86 -10.64 11.15
C THR A 74 -5.09 -9.52 11.86
N PRO A 75 -5.46 -9.19 13.11
CA PRO A 75 -4.72 -8.20 13.90
C PRO A 75 -3.21 -8.48 14.00
N GLU A 76 -2.82 -9.76 14.06
CA GLU A 76 -1.40 -10.15 14.08
C GLU A 76 -0.66 -9.76 12.80
N ASP A 77 -1.34 -9.83 11.66
CA ASP A 77 -0.76 -9.45 10.37
C ASP A 77 -0.73 -7.95 10.17
N ASP A 78 -1.77 -7.27 10.64
CA ASP A 78 -1.78 -5.81 10.73
C ASP A 78 -0.55 -5.35 11.53
N ILE A 79 -0.34 -5.87 12.74
CA ILE A 79 0.83 -5.52 13.57
C ILE A 79 2.15 -5.85 12.85
N ARG A 80 2.26 -7.03 12.22
CA ARG A 80 3.48 -7.41 11.48
C ARG A 80 3.80 -6.45 10.33
N HIS A 81 2.81 -6.03 9.56
CA HIS A 81 3.00 -5.14 8.41
C HIS A 81 3.21 -3.70 8.85
N TRP A 82 2.41 -3.19 9.79
CA TRP A 82 2.59 -1.85 10.32
C TRP A 82 3.95 -1.68 11.00
N SER A 83 4.45 -2.71 11.69
CA SER A 83 5.78 -2.70 12.31
C SER A 83 6.95 -2.62 11.30
N LYS A 84 6.68 -2.75 9.99
CA LYS A 84 7.70 -2.50 8.96
C LYS A 84 7.98 -1.02 8.74
N PHE A 85 7.09 -0.14 9.18
CA PHE A 85 7.30 1.31 9.13
C PHE A 85 7.94 1.79 10.42
N PRO A 86 9.13 2.42 10.39
CA PRO A 86 9.72 3.03 11.59
C PRO A 86 8.81 4.07 12.25
N SER A 87 7.99 4.76 11.45
CA SER A 87 6.98 5.71 11.92
C SER A 87 5.84 5.05 12.71
N PHE A 88 5.67 3.73 12.67
CA PHE A 88 4.65 3.05 13.46
C PHE A 88 5.13 2.70 14.88
N ALA A 89 6.45 2.59 15.09
CA ALA A 89 7.01 2.12 16.36
C ALA A 89 6.50 2.88 17.61
N PRO A 90 6.30 4.22 17.59
CA PRO A 90 5.75 4.94 18.73
C PRO A 90 4.26 4.64 19.03
N LEU A 91 3.53 4.09 18.05
CA LEU A 91 2.09 3.83 18.12
C LEU A 91 1.78 2.39 18.57
N LEU A 92 2.75 1.48 18.44
CA LEU A 92 2.58 0.03 18.58
C LEU A 92 1.81 -0.38 19.84
N SER A 93 2.20 0.10 21.02
CA SER A 93 1.59 -0.33 22.28
C SER A 93 0.11 0.03 22.37
N GLN A 94 -0.30 1.20 21.87
CA GLN A 94 -1.71 1.59 21.85
C GLN A 94 -2.48 0.80 20.79
N VAL A 95 -1.86 0.54 19.64
CA VAL A 95 -2.49 -0.27 18.58
C VAL A 95 -2.71 -1.71 19.04
N GLU A 96 -1.77 -2.32 19.75
CA GLU A 96 -1.97 -3.64 20.36
C GLU A 96 -3.10 -3.65 21.39
N ALA A 97 -3.28 -2.54 22.12
CA ALA A 97 -4.30 -2.44 23.16
C ALA A 97 -5.74 -2.31 22.60
N ASP A 98 -5.95 -1.49 21.57
CA ASP A 98 -7.31 -1.18 21.09
C ASP A 98 -7.46 -1.00 19.57
N GLY A 99 -6.45 -1.37 18.78
CA GLY A 99 -6.40 -1.13 17.34
C GLY A 99 -6.07 0.31 16.96
N GLY A 100 -5.62 1.13 17.92
CA GLY A 100 -5.24 2.52 17.73
C GLY A 100 -6.38 3.51 17.96
N LYS A 101 -7.55 3.05 18.42
CA LYS A 101 -8.76 3.87 18.60
C LYS A 101 -8.55 5.07 19.53
N SER A 102 -7.66 4.94 20.51
CA SER A 102 -7.35 6.03 21.44
C SER A 102 -6.18 6.92 21.00
N LEU A 103 -5.59 6.67 19.83
CA LEU A 103 -4.51 7.51 19.30
C LEU A 103 -5.05 8.81 18.72
N ASP A 104 -4.39 9.90 19.06
CA ASP A 104 -4.55 11.17 18.35
C ASP A 104 -3.56 11.23 17.18
N LEU A 105 -4.09 11.15 15.96
CA LEU A 105 -3.30 11.25 14.72
C LEU A 105 -3.33 12.66 14.13
N SER A 106 -4.03 13.63 14.74
CA SER A 106 -4.26 14.98 14.21
C SER A 106 -3.01 15.70 13.72
N ASN A 107 -1.94 15.56 14.51
CA ASN A 107 -0.65 16.22 14.32
C ASN A 107 0.48 15.21 14.07
N TYR A 108 0.15 13.95 13.77
CA TYR A 108 1.17 12.95 13.49
C TYR A 108 1.82 13.20 12.13
N PRO A 109 3.16 13.19 12.00
CA PRO A 109 3.84 13.59 10.76
C PRO A 109 3.75 12.55 9.62
N TYR A 110 2.94 11.51 9.81
CA TYR A 110 2.75 10.42 8.87
C TYR A 110 1.26 10.08 8.74
N ILE A 111 0.83 9.79 7.52
CA ILE A 111 -0.53 9.34 7.22
C ILE A 111 -0.45 7.87 6.82
N PHE A 112 -1.11 7.02 7.60
CA PHE A 112 -1.21 5.59 7.32
C PHE A 112 -2.45 5.34 6.47
N MET A 113 -2.33 4.44 5.49
CA MET A 113 -3.40 4.11 4.57
C MET A 113 -3.37 2.64 4.20
N ARG A 114 -4.47 2.13 3.67
CA ARG A 114 -4.50 0.84 2.95
C ARG A 114 -4.99 1.04 1.54
N TRP A 115 -4.28 0.52 0.53
CA TRP A 115 -4.69 0.64 -0.88
C TRP A 115 -5.05 -0.73 -1.45
N LYS A 116 -6.28 -0.86 -1.95
CA LYS A 116 -6.82 -2.08 -2.56
C LYS A 116 -7.07 -1.85 -4.04
N GLU A 117 -6.33 -2.56 -4.88
CA GLU A 117 -6.60 -2.64 -6.31
C GLU A 117 -7.93 -3.38 -6.56
N GLN A 118 -8.76 -2.80 -7.43
CA GLN A 118 -10.12 -3.27 -7.70
C GLN A 118 -10.19 -4.02 -9.03
N TYR A 119 -9.56 -3.47 -10.07
CA TYR A 119 -9.59 -4.05 -11.43
C TYR A 119 -8.42 -3.56 -12.28
N PHE A 120 -8.09 -4.34 -13.31
CA PHE A 120 -7.20 -3.95 -14.39
C PHE A 120 -7.91 -3.00 -15.35
N VAL A 121 -7.22 -1.93 -15.76
CA VAL A 121 -7.78 -0.87 -16.62
C VAL A 121 -7.56 -1.18 -18.09
N ASN A 122 -6.38 -1.68 -18.46
CA ASN A 122 -5.94 -1.80 -19.85
C ASN A 122 -5.59 -3.23 -20.29
N VAL A 123 -5.69 -4.20 -19.38
CA VAL A 123 -5.40 -5.63 -19.65
C VAL A 123 -6.50 -6.51 -19.08
N GLY A 124 -6.60 -7.74 -19.60
CA GLY A 124 -7.48 -8.77 -19.05
C GLY A 124 -6.93 -9.39 -17.77
N ILE A 125 -7.77 -10.19 -17.11
CA ILE A 125 -7.42 -10.96 -15.90
C ILE A 125 -6.33 -12.02 -16.15
N ASP A 126 -6.04 -12.32 -17.41
CA ASP A 126 -5.08 -13.30 -17.90
C ASP A 126 -3.67 -12.74 -18.11
N CYS A 127 -3.41 -11.50 -17.69
CA CYS A 127 -2.09 -10.86 -17.79
C CYS A 127 -1.00 -11.44 -16.88
N GLY A 128 -1.31 -12.48 -16.10
CA GLY A 128 -0.35 -13.17 -15.24
C GLY A 128 -0.01 -12.45 -13.93
N LEU A 129 -0.67 -11.33 -13.63
CA LEU A 129 -0.58 -10.62 -12.35
C LEU A 129 -1.79 -10.89 -11.46
N THR A 130 -1.56 -10.91 -10.15
CA THR A 130 -2.63 -10.91 -9.15
C THR A 130 -2.75 -9.54 -8.51
N ILE A 131 -4.00 -9.13 -8.27
CA ILE A 131 -4.37 -7.94 -7.49
C ILE A 131 -5.26 -8.33 -6.29
N ALA A 132 -5.19 -9.59 -5.85
CA ALA A 132 -6.06 -10.13 -4.81
C ALA A 132 -5.83 -9.46 -3.44
N GLY A 133 -4.58 -9.16 -3.12
CA GLY A 133 -4.14 -8.51 -1.91
C GLY A 133 -4.39 -7.00 -1.86
N PHE A 134 -3.74 -6.35 -0.91
CA PHE A 134 -3.75 -4.89 -0.71
C PHE A 134 -2.40 -4.41 -0.17
N TYR A 135 -2.18 -3.10 -0.18
CA TYR A 135 -0.98 -2.48 0.37
C TYR A 135 -1.27 -1.84 1.72
N TYR A 136 -0.43 -2.10 2.71
CA TYR A 136 -0.24 -1.19 3.83
C TYR A 136 0.64 -0.03 3.35
N VAL A 137 0.26 1.21 3.63
CA VAL A 137 0.91 2.39 3.06
C VAL A 137 1.16 3.44 4.15
N CYS A 138 2.30 4.09 4.08
CA CYS A 138 2.70 5.21 4.94
C CYS A 138 3.19 6.37 4.07
N PHE A 139 2.52 7.51 4.18
CA PHE A 139 2.89 8.76 3.55
C PHE A 139 3.58 9.68 4.57
N SER A 140 4.73 10.22 4.22
CA SER A 140 5.47 11.20 5.03
C SER A 140 5.07 12.63 4.66
N CYS A 141 4.51 13.38 5.61
CA CYS A 141 4.12 14.77 5.39
C CYS A 141 5.31 15.72 5.24
N SER A 142 6.51 15.28 5.66
CA SER A 142 7.73 16.10 5.65
C SER A 142 8.41 16.17 4.28
N ASP A 143 8.47 15.05 3.56
CA ASP A 143 9.21 14.92 2.30
C ASP A 143 8.36 14.39 1.15
N GLY A 144 7.09 14.06 1.40
CA GLY A 144 6.15 13.56 0.41
C GLY A 144 6.47 12.15 -0.08
N SER A 145 7.31 11.39 0.64
CA SER A 145 7.60 10.00 0.30
C SER A 145 6.43 9.08 0.67
N ILE A 146 6.23 8.04 -0.15
CA ILE A 146 5.28 6.96 0.13
C ILE A 146 6.08 5.67 0.23
N ASN A 147 5.89 4.97 1.33
CA ASN A 147 6.37 3.61 1.52
C ASN A 147 5.16 2.69 1.66
N GLY A 148 5.26 1.47 1.16
CA GLY A 148 4.21 0.47 1.34
C GLY A 148 4.74 -0.95 1.37
N PHE A 149 3.90 -1.85 1.85
CA PHE A 149 4.14 -3.28 1.84
C PHE A 149 2.89 -3.98 1.33
N TYR A 150 3.03 -4.74 0.26
CA TYR A 150 1.95 -5.56 -0.26
C TYR A 150 1.71 -6.74 0.67
N TYR A 151 0.43 -7.06 0.85
CA TYR A 151 -0.05 -8.18 1.64
C TYR A 151 -1.07 -8.95 0.80
N ASP A 152 -0.89 -10.27 0.72
CA ASP A 152 -1.83 -11.20 0.11
C ASP A 152 -1.97 -12.44 1.01
N PRO A 153 -3.20 -12.81 1.43
CA PRO A 153 -3.41 -14.01 2.25
C PRO A 153 -2.91 -15.29 1.56
N ASN A 154 -2.93 -15.33 0.23
CA ASN A 154 -2.49 -16.50 -0.54
C ASN A 154 -0.96 -16.63 -0.55
N SER A 155 -0.22 -15.52 -0.39
CA SER A 155 1.23 -15.54 -0.23
C SER A 155 1.69 -16.00 1.15
N ARG A 156 0.77 -16.31 2.09
CA ARG A 156 1.11 -16.88 3.40
C ARG A 156 1.30 -18.40 3.37
N PHE A 157 0.74 -19.10 2.37
CA PHE A 157 0.73 -20.56 2.32
C PHE A 157 2.02 -21.20 1.79
N ASP A 158 3.15 -20.47 1.83
CA ASP A 158 4.42 -20.90 1.24
C ASP A 158 5.38 -21.62 2.20
N ILE A 159 4.91 -22.17 3.33
CA ILE A 159 5.73 -23.05 4.20
C ILE A 159 5.25 -24.51 4.24
N VAL A 160 4.06 -24.86 3.73
CA VAL A 160 3.63 -26.27 3.75
C VAL A 160 2.86 -26.65 2.48
N LEU A 161 3.59 -27.27 1.53
CA LEU A 161 3.13 -28.23 0.52
C LEU A 161 1.95 -27.79 -0.39
N THR A 162 2.25 -27.25 -1.58
CA THR A 162 1.89 -27.77 -2.93
C THR A 162 1.95 -26.66 -4.01
N ASN A 163 2.56 -27.00 -5.16
CA ASN A 163 2.64 -26.27 -6.45
C ASN A 163 3.69 -25.14 -6.60
N PHE A 164 4.46 -25.26 -7.69
CA PHE A 164 5.87 -24.87 -7.83
C PHE A 164 6.12 -23.45 -8.41
N TRP A 165 5.23 -22.48 -8.23
CA TRP A 165 5.42 -21.13 -8.82
C TRP A 165 5.14 -19.93 -7.89
N LEU A 166 4.72 -20.14 -6.64
CA LEU A 166 4.52 -19.03 -5.66
C LEU A 166 5.52 -19.05 -4.48
N THR A 167 6.31 -20.13 -4.35
CA THR A 167 7.00 -20.51 -3.10
C THR A 167 8.26 -19.74 -2.70
N ASN A 168 8.55 -18.54 -3.22
CA ASN A 168 9.85 -17.90 -2.95
C ASN A 168 9.87 -16.37 -2.77
N CYS A 169 8.74 -15.66 -2.85
CA CYS A 169 8.74 -14.20 -2.70
C CYS A 169 8.91 -13.76 -1.24
N SER A 170 9.62 -12.65 -1.00
CA SER A 170 9.61 -12.01 0.32
C SER A 170 8.16 -11.74 0.75
N PRO A 171 7.75 -12.07 2.00
CA PRO A 171 6.38 -11.80 2.46
C PRO A 171 6.06 -10.30 2.55
N PHE A 172 7.08 -9.44 2.40
CA PHE A 172 6.95 -7.99 2.43
C PHE A 172 7.49 -7.40 1.12
N GLN A 173 6.72 -7.52 0.04
CA GLN A 173 7.05 -6.87 -1.22
C GLN A 173 6.91 -5.35 -1.03
N LYS A 174 8.02 -4.62 -1.17
CA LYS A 174 8.12 -3.23 -0.74
C LYS A 174 7.82 -2.27 -1.88
N LEU A 175 6.90 -1.34 -1.65
CA LEU A 175 6.59 -0.20 -2.52
C LEU A 175 7.33 1.03 -2.00
N GLU A 176 8.06 1.72 -2.87
CA GLU A 176 8.73 2.99 -2.54
C GLU A 176 8.45 4.00 -3.64
N LEU A 177 7.83 5.13 -3.31
CA LEU A 177 7.49 6.18 -4.27
C LEU A 177 7.90 7.55 -3.76
N LYS A 178 8.24 8.43 -4.71
CA LYS A 178 8.45 9.86 -4.47
C LYS A 178 7.58 10.68 -5.41
N CYS A 179 7.20 11.88 -4.99
CA CYS A 179 6.48 12.82 -5.84
C CYS A 179 7.27 13.02 -7.15
N SER A 180 6.60 12.83 -8.30
CA SER A 180 7.20 13.17 -9.58
C SER A 180 7.03 14.66 -9.83
N ASN A 181 8.08 15.35 -10.26
CA ASN A 181 8.10 16.81 -10.50
C ASN A 181 7.21 17.27 -11.69
N GLU A 182 6.16 16.53 -12.05
CA GLU A 182 5.16 17.01 -12.98
C GLU A 182 4.44 18.21 -12.34
N LYS A 183 4.69 19.41 -12.88
CA LYS A 183 4.13 20.70 -12.47
C LYS A 183 2.61 20.75 -12.62
N HIS A 184 1.87 19.99 -11.82
CA HIS A 184 0.42 20.13 -11.71
C HIS A 184 0.05 20.69 -10.34
N LEU A 185 -0.45 21.93 -10.37
CA LEU A 185 -1.18 22.59 -9.30
C LEU A 185 -2.39 21.73 -8.91
N GLY A 186 -2.34 21.04 -7.78
CA GLY A 186 -3.49 20.29 -7.30
C GLY A 186 -3.17 19.38 -6.12
N PHE A 187 -3.51 19.87 -4.92
CA PHE A 187 -3.43 19.22 -3.61
C PHE A 187 -2.04 18.75 -3.19
N THR A 188 -1.51 19.36 -2.14
CA THR A 188 -0.39 18.85 -1.36
C THR A 188 -0.94 18.30 -0.05
N PHE A 189 -0.58 17.07 0.33
CA PHE A 189 -0.94 16.54 1.64
C PHE A 189 -0.40 17.38 2.82
N SER A 190 0.49 18.34 2.56
CA SER A 190 1.01 19.27 3.57
C SER A 190 -0.03 20.20 4.20
N SER A 191 -1.25 20.30 3.65
CA SER A 191 -2.37 21.00 4.31
C SER A 191 -3.27 20.09 5.15
N TYR A 192 -2.89 18.81 5.35
CA TYR A 192 -3.65 17.89 6.19
C TYR A 192 -3.45 18.25 7.66
N GLN A 193 -4.53 18.73 8.28
CA GLN A 193 -4.76 18.58 9.70
C GLN A 193 -5.84 17.53 9.82
N LEU A 194 -5.50 16.36 10.38
CA LEU A 194 -6.51 15.39 10.81
C LEU A 194 -7.30 16.10 11.93
N GLN A 195 -8.58 16.42 11.67
CA GLN A 195 -9.45 17.11 12.63
C GLN A 195 -9.96 16.17 13.72
#